data_AF-A0A955FQ27-F1
#
_entry.id   AF-A0A955FQ27-F1
#
_cell.length_a   1.000
_cell.length_b   1.000
_cell.length_c   1.000
_cell.angle_alpha   90.00
_cell.angle_beta   90.00
_cell.angle_gamma   90.00
#
_symmetry.space_group_name_H-M   'P 1'
#
loop_
_entity.id
_entity.type
_entity.pdbx_description
1 polymer ?
#
loop_
_entity_poly.entity_id
_entity_poly.type
_entity_poly.pdbx_seq_one_letter_code
_entity_poly.pdbx_strand_id
1 'polypeptide(L)' 'LPGTIRGDYAHVTYGQAASIGRGVANIIHASADSQEAQKEIAHWFSETELYDYSATHEKFTQPRKK' A
#
# COMPACT_ATOMS: atom_id res chain seq x y z
N LEU A 1 -19.78 -3.65 -8.49
CA LEU A 1 -18.73 -4.25 -9.35
C LEU A 1 -17.48 -4.44 -8.53
N PRO A 2 -16.61 -5.42 -8.86
CA PRO A 2 -15.24 -5.48 -8.36
C PRO A 2 -14.49 -4.17 -8.66
N GLY A 3 -13.45 -3.84 -7.88
CA GLY A 3 -12.76 -2.54 -7.97
C GLY A 3 -11.59 -2.33 -7.00
N THR A 4 -11.07 -3.40 -6.37
CA THR A 4 -9.87 -3.31 -5.52
C THR A 4 -8.70 -3.93 -6.27
N ILE A 5 -7.48 -3.47 -6.01
CA ILE A 5 -6.27 -3.97 -6.70
C ILE A 5 -6.20 -5.52 -6.62
N ARG A 6 -6.39 -6.10 -5.44
CA ARG A 6 -6.35 -7.56 -5.29
C ARG A 6 -7.56 -8.26 -5.91
N GLY A 7 -8.75 -7.68 -5.78
CA GLY A 7 -9.97 -8.26 -6.36
C GLY A 7 -9.93 -8.32 -7.89
N ASP A 8 -9.28 -7.37 -8.53
CA ASP A 8 -9.24 -7.28 -9.99
C ASP A 8 -8.02 -7.98 -10.59
N TYR A 9 -6.91 -8.11 -9.83
CA TYR A 9 -5.62 -8.59 -10.35
C TYR A 9 -5.03 -9.82 -9.64
N ALA A 10 -5.54 -10.25 -8.48
CA ALA A 10 -4.96 -11.36 -7.70
C ALA A 10 -6.00 -12.43 -7.31
N HIS A 11 -6.09 -13.50 -8.12
CA HIS A 11 -7.10 -14.56 -7.99
C HIS A 11 -6.57 -15.86 -7.34
N VAL A 12 -5.35 -15.84 -6.79
CA VAL A 12 -4.75 -17.02 -6.14
C VAL A 12 -5.27 -17.15 -4.71
N THR A 13 -5.75 -18.33 -4.34
CA THR A 13 -6.22 -18.63 -2.99
C THR A 13 -5.06 -19.06 -2.07
N TYR A 14 -5.26 -18.94 -0.75
CA TYR A 14 -4.31 -19.44 0.24
C TYR A 14 -4.01 -20.94 0.06
N GLY A 15 -5.02 -21.76 -0.24
CA GLY A 15 -4.84 -23.21 -0.42
C GLY A 15 -3.97 -23.56 -1.63
N GLN A 16 -4.14 -22.88 -2.76
CA GLN A 16 -3.32 -23.09 -3.95
C GLN A 16 -1.86 -22.69 -3.73
N ALA A 17 -1.60 -21.59 -3.00
CA ALA A 17 -0.23 -21.17 -2.70
C ALA A 17 0.43 -22.12 -1.69
N ALA A 18 -0.31 -22.52 -0.64
CA ALA A 18 0.18 -23.43 0.38
C ALA A 18 0.49 -24.83 -0.16
N SER A 19 -0.29 -25.35 -1.11
CA SER A 19 -0.06 -26.69 -1.70
C SER A 19 1.27 -26.80 -2.45
N ILE A 20 1.83 -25.67 -2.90
CA ILE A 20 3.15 -25.59 -3.55
C ILE A 20 4.21 -24.95 -2.64
N GLY A 21 3.92 -24.75 -1.35
CA GLY A 21 4.84 -24.19 -0.37
C GLY A 21 5.23 -22.73 -0.61
N ARG A 22 4.34 -21.92 -1.18
CA ARG A 22 4.58 -20.50 -1.47
C ARG A 22 3.60 -19.59 -0.74
N GLY A 23 4.01 -18.33 -0.55
CA GLY A 23 3.12 -17.27 -0.10
C GLY A 23 2.10 -16.90 -1.20
N VAL A 24 0.98 -16.31 -0.79
CA VAL A 24 -0.05 -15.85 -1.74
C VAL A 24 0.49 -14.69 -2.56
N ALA A 25 0.51 -14.86 -3.88
CA ALA A 25 0.87 -13.79 -4.81
C ALA A 25 -0.28 -12.77 -4.93
N ASN A 26 -0.28 -11.75 -4.07
CA ASN A 26 -1.33 -10.75 -3.96
C ASN A 26 -0.90 -9.33 -4.42
N ILE A 27 0.17 -9.25 -5.21
CA ILE A 27 0.67 -8.08 -5.96
C ILE A 27 1.25 -6.95 -5.12
N ILE A 28 0.58 -6.55 -4.04
CA ILE A 28 0.90 -5.33 -3.30
C ILE A 28 0.97 -5.60 -1.80
N HIS A 29 1.94 -4.96 -1.14
CA HIS A 29 2.03 -4.82 0.31
C HIS A 29 1.59 -3.41 0.72
N ALA A 30 0.98 -3.30 1.90
CA ALA A 30 0.68 -2.04 2.55
C ALA A 30 0.76 -2.27 4.06
N SER A 31 1.30 -1.32 4.81
CA SER A 31 1.38 -1.38 6.26
C SER A 31 -0.03 -1.58 6.85
N ALA A 32 -0.16 -2.48 7.83
CA ALA A 32 -1.45 -2.83 8.41
C ALA A 32 -1.97 -1.76 9.37
N ASP A 33 -1.07 -1.01 10.01
CA ASP A 33 -1.38 0.08 10.94
C ASP A 33 -0.33 1.20 10.95
N SER A 34 -0.61 2.27 11.72
CA SER A 34 0.26 3.45 11.81
C SER A 34 1.60 3.19 12.49
N GLN A 35 1.65 2.24 13.45
CA GLN A 35 2.89 1.90 14.14
C GLN A 35 3.80 1.09 13.23
N GLU A 36 3.24 0.16 12.45
CA GLU A 36 3.97 -0.58 11.42
C GLU A 36 4.44 0.34 10.31
N ALA A 37 3.58 1.26 9.83
CA ALA A 37 3.95 2.22 8.79
C ALA A 37 5.19 3.06 9.16
N GLN A 38 5.27 3.56 10.40
CA GLN A 38 6.44 4.30 10.87
C GLN A 38 7.72 3.47 10.81
N LYS A 39 7.66 2.19 11.17
CA LYS A 39 8.81 1.28 11.13
C LYS A 39 9.21 0.93 9.70
N GLU A 40 8.23 0.65 8.84
CA GLU A 40 8.48 0.29 7.45
C GLU A 40 9.03 1.46 6.64
N ILE A 41 8.47 2.67 6.78
CA ILE A 41 8.99 3.87 6.09
C ILE A 41 10.46 4.07 6.42
N ALA A 42 10.82 4.04 7.72
CA ALA A 42 12.20 4.19 8.16
C ALA A 42 13.12 3.02 7.75
N HIS A 43 12.55 1.85 7.44
CA HIS A 43 13.30 0.69 6.95
C HIS A 43 13.65 0.81 5.47
N TRP A 44 12.73 1.34 4.66
CA TRP A 44 12.87 1.40 3.20
C TRP A 44 13.49 2.70 2.69
N PHE A 45 13.30 3.81 3.40
CA PHE A 45 13.71 5.14 2.96
C PHE A 45 14.53 5.85 4.02
N SER A 46 15.58 6.53 3.59
CA SER A 46 16.25 7.55 4.38
C SER A 46 15.41 8.84 4.44
N GLU A 47 15.64 9.65 5.47
CA GLU A 47 14.96 10.95 5.62
C GLU A 47 15.16 11.87 4.40
N THR A 48 16.29 11.74 3.69
CA THR A 48 16.60 12.53 2.49
C THR A 48 15.84 12.10 1.24
N GLU A 49 15.21 10.92 1.26
CA GLU A 49 14.38 10.41 0.15
C GLU A 49 12.91 10.74 0.34
N LEU A 50 12.53 11.32 1.48
CA LEU A 50 11.17 11.77 1.77
C LEU A 50 11.01 13.24 1.38
N TYR A 51 9.96 13.53 0.61
CA TYR A 51 9.71 14.86 0.07
C TYR A 51 8.38 15.40 0.59
N ASP A 52 8.40 16.64 1.06
CA ASP A 52 7.19 17.40 1.36
C ASP A 52 6.93 18.41 0.25
N TYR A 53 5.80 18.25 -0.43
CA TYR A 53 5.33 19.14 -1.48
C TYR A 53 3.81 19.05 -1.60
N SER A 54 3.17 20.08 -2.15
CA SER A 54 1.74 20.05 -2.43
C SER A 54 1.46 19.59 -3.85
N ALA A 55 0.71 18.50 -4.01
CA ALA A 55 0.21 18.11 -5.33
C ALA A 55 -0.87 19.07 -5.84
N THR A 56 -0.90 19.31 -7.16
CA THR A 56 -1.79 20.29 -7.81
C THR A 56 -3.27 20.10 -7.51
N HIS A 57 -3.71 18.85 -7.31
CA HIS A 57 -5.09 18.49 -7.04
C HIS A 57 -5.47 18.59 -5.56
N GLU A 58 -4.52 18.71 -4.63
CA GLU A 58 -4.81 18.77 -3.20
C GLU A 58 -5.72 19.95 -2.86
N LYS A 59 -5.54 21.09 -3.54
CA LYS A 59 -6.38 22.29 -3.39
C LYS A 59 -7.87 22.02 -3.60
N PHE A 60 -8.21 21.04 -4.45
CA PHE A 60 -9.58 20.73 -4.83
C PHE A 60 -10.12 19.47 -4.16
N THR A 61 -9.25 18.63 -3.59
CA THR A 61 -9.60 17.30 -3.07
C THR A 61 -9.45 17.16 -1.57
N GLN A 62 -8.61 17.99 -0.92
CA GLN A 62 -8.38 17.94 0.52
C GLN A 62 -9.12 19.08 1.23
N PRO A 63 -9.98 18.79 2.22
CA PRO A 63 -10.68 19.83 2.98
C PRO A 63 -9.73 20.50 3.97
N ARG A 64 -8.87 21.40 3.48
CA ARG A 64 -8.02 22.23 4.33
C ARG A 64 -8.82 23.43 4.83
N LYS A 65 -8.74 23.73 6.13
CA LYS A 65 -9.17 25.06 6.62
C LYS A 65 -8.30 26.11 5.95
N LYS A 66 -8.93 27.15 5.42
CA LYS A 66 -8.23 28.35 4.94
C LYS A 66 -7.46 29.00 6.08
#